data_AF-A0A645FQA8-F1
#
_entry.id   AF-A0A645FQA8-F1
#
_cell.length_a   1.000
_cell.length_b   1.000
_cell.length_c   1.000
_cell.angle_alpha   90.00
_cell.angle_beta   90.00
_cell.angle_gamma   90.00
#
_symmetry.space_group_name_H-M   'P 1'
#
loop_
_entity.id
_entity.type
_entity.pdbx_description
1 polymer ?
#
loop_
_entity_poly.entity_id
_entity_poly.type
_entity_poly.pdbx_seq_one_letter_code
_entity_poly.pdbx_strand_id
1 'polypeptide(L)' 'MSQLGFVPFDLNYDALELSGKTTAEDFLANNPYLNKTRFIHSSDAHYPDDFGFIYSKLDVEGEISFQAIKESLKYKRDE' A
#
# COMPACT_ATOMS: atom_id res chain seq x y z
N MET A 1 -10.48 -4.59 -23.28
CA MET A 1 -10.04 -3.46 -22.44
C MET A 1 -9.66 -4.02 -21.09
N SER A 2 -8.41 -3.87 -20.68
CA SER A 2 -7.92 -4.32 -19.37
C SER A 2 -8.51 -3.43 -18.28
N GLN A 3 -9.04 -4.02 -17.19
CA GLN A 3 -9.55 -3.27 -16.02
C GLN A 3 -8.44 -2.92 -15.01
N LEU A 4 -7.16 -3.03 -15.41
CA LEU A 4 -6.04 -2.72 -14.54
C LEU A 4 -6.07 -1.24 -14.13
N GLY A 5 -6.19 -1.00 -12.83
CA GLY A 5 -6.18 0.34 -12.23
C GLY A 5 -7.52 0.82 -11.66
N PHE A 6 -8.63 0.09 -11.88
CA PHE A 6 -9.89 0.38 -11.19
C PHE A 6 -9.94 -0.31 -9.83
N VAL A 7 -10.37 0.43 -8.80
CA VAL A 7 -10.62 -0.09 -7.45
C VAL A 7 -12.13 -0.04 -7.19
N PRO A 8 -12.81 -1.18 -6.98
CA PRO A 8 -14.23 -1.19 -6.63
C PRO A 8 -14.53 -0.40 -5.36
N PHE A 9 -15.63 0.37 -5.37
CA PHE A 9 -16.01 1.25 -4.26
C PHE A 9 -16.38 0.51 -2.97
N ASP A 10 -16.77 -0.76 -3.08
CA ASP A 10 -17.19 -1.65 -1.99
C ASP A 10 -16.12 -2.68 -1.62
N LEU A 11 -14.92 -2.58 -2.19
CA LEU A 11 -13.81 -3.46 -1.84
C LEU A 11 -13.39 -3.20 -0.40
N ASN A 12 -13.41 -4.26 0.42
CA ASN A 12 -12.92 -4.21 1.79
C ASN A 12 -11.40 -4.46 1.82
N TYR A 13 -10.61 -3.44 2.17
CA TYR A 13 -9.16 -3.51 2.25
C TYR A 13 -8.59 -2.59 3.33
N ASP A 14 -7.42 -2.92 3.85
CA ASP A 14 -6.66 -2.07 4.79
C ASP A 14 -5.72 -1.10 4.03
N ALA A 15 -5.08 -1.59 2.96
CA ALA A 15 -4.17 -0.83 2.10
C ALA A 15 -4.23 -1.33 0.65
N LEU A 16 -3.75 -0.50 -0.29
CA LEU A 16 -3.56 -0.87 -1.69
C LEU A 16 -2.08 -0.92 -2.04
N GLU A 17 -1.71 -1.85 -2.89
CA GLU A 17 -0.34 -1.92 -3.41
C GLU A 17 -0.16 -1.06 -4.66
N LEU A 18 0.96 -0.35 -4.72
CA LEU A 18 1.43 0.34 -5.90
C LEU A 18 2.63 -0.40 -6.48
N SER A 19 2.72 -0.46 -7.80
CA SER A 19 3.94 -0.94 -8.46
C SER A 19 5.11 -0.01 -8.15
N GLY A 20 6.35 -0.50 -8.23
CA GLY A 20 7.54 0.35 -8.10
C GLY A 20 7.79 1.36 -9.22
N LYS A 21 6.83 1.52 -10.14
CA LYS A 21 6.89 2.50 -11.25
C LYS A 21 6.05 3.76 -10.98
N THR A 22 5.44 3.87 -9.80
CA THR A 22 4.62 5.04 -9.41
C THR A 22 4.83 5.38 -7.95
N THR A 23 4.50 6.61 -7.58
CA THR A 23 4.43 7.09 -6.19
C THR A 23 2.97 7.20 -5.74
N ALA A 24 2.74 7.32 -4.43
CA ALA A 24 1.40 7.58 -3.90
C ALA A 24 0.87 8.93 -4.38
N GLU A 25 1.73 9.95 -4.42
CA GLU A 25 1.41 11.30 -4.88
C GLU A 25 0.94 11.30 -6.34
N ASP A 26 1.70 10.69 -7.23
CA ASP A 26 1.37 10.62 -8.67
C ASP A 26 0.11 9.80 -8.93
N PHE A 27 -0.09 8.73 -8.16
CA PHE A 27 -1.27 7.89 -8.26
C PHE A 27 -2.54 8.64 -7.78
N LEU A 28 -2.44 9.36 -6.67
CA LEU A 28 -3.53 10.15 -6.10
C LEU A 28 -3.91 11.36 -6.94
N ALA A 29 -2.96 11.95 -7.68
CA ALA A 29 -3.25 13.02 -8.63
C ALA A 29 -4.29 12.60 -9.69
N ASN A 30 -4.29 11.32 -10.06
CA ASN A 30 -5.23 10.73 -11.01
C ASN A 30 -6.42 10.01 -10.35
N ASN A 31 -6.29 9.63 -9.07
CA ASN A 31 -7.29 8.87 -8.31
C ASN A 31 -7.60 9.50 -6.94
N PRO A 32 -8.11 10.75 -6.90
CA PRO A 32 -8.30 11.49 -5.65
C PRO A 32 -9.32 10.86 -4.70
N TYR A 33 -10.20 9.98 -5.23
CA TYR A 33 -11.18 9.23 -4.42
C TYR A 33 -10.51 8.21 -3.46
N LEU A 34 -9.22 7.95 -3.62
CA LEU A 34 -8.42 7.07 -2.76
C LEU A 34 -7.52 7.84 -1.77
N ASN A 35 -7.76 9.14 -1.56
CA ASN A 35 -6.93 9.95 -0.66
C ASN A 35 -6.93 9.52 0.83
N LYS A 36 -7.87 8.67 1.23
CA LYS A 36 -7.96 8.05 2.57
C LYS A 36 -7.51 6.59 2.57
N THR A 37 -6.66 6.22 1.61
CA THR A 37 -6.09 4.89 1.47
C THR A 37 -4.62 4.90 1.85
N ARG A 38 -4.17 3.88 2.58
CA ARG A 38 -2.75 3.60 2.76
C ARG A 38 -2.21 2.86 1.54
N PHE A 39 -1.01 3.24 1.12
CA PHE A 39 -0.32 2.58 0.01
C PHE A 39 0.90 1.82 0.51
N ILE A 40 1.10 0.63 -0.05
CA ILE A 40 2.28 -0.20 0.19
C ILE A 40 2.99 -0.49 -1.13
N HIS A 41 4.25 -0.87 -1.01
CA HIS A 41 5.04 -1.49 -2.05
C HIS A 41 5.63 -2.81 -1.56
N SER A 42 5.55 -3.84 -2.41
CA SER A 42 6.34 -5.05 -2.34
C SER A 42 7.25 -5.16 -3.56
N SER A 43 8.38 -5.85 -3.41
CA SER A 43 9.26 -6.12 -4.54
C SER A 43 8.72 -7.19 -5.48
N ASP A 44 7.73 -7.98 -5.04
CA ASP A 44 7.21 -9.16 -5.77
C ASP A 44 8.35 -9.99 -6.40
N ALA A 45 9.38 -10.23 -5.58
CA ALA A 45 10.66 -10.75 -6.04
C ALA A 45 10.52 -12.23 -6.45
N HIS A 46 10.88 -12.51 -7.70
CA HIS A 46 10.95 -13.87 -8.24
C HIS A 46 12.40 -14.42 -8.22
N TYR A 47 13.39 -13.53 -8.07
CA TYR A 47 14.81 -13.84 -7.94
C TYR A 47 15.40 -13.18 -6.68
N PRO A 48 16.45 -13.76 -6.05
CA PRO A 48 17.07 -13.20 -4.85
C PRO A 48 17.57 -11.76 -5.01
N ASP A 49 18.09 -11.42 -6.19
CA ASP A 49 18.63 -10.09 -6.46
C ASP A 49 17.55 -8.99 -6.51
N ASP A 50 16.28 -9.38 -6.72
CA ASP A 50 15.14 -8.45 -6.71
C ASP A 50 14.60 -8.19 -5.30
N PHE A 51 15.08 -8.92 -4.29
CA PHE A 51 14.60 -8.82 -2.92
C PHE A 51 14.78 -7.41 -2.37
N GLY A 52 13.67 -6.77 -1.99
CA GLY A 52 13.69 -5.44 -1.37
C GLY A 52 14.09 -4.31 -2.33
N PHE A 53 14.11 -4.55 -3.65
CA PHE A 53 14.31 -3.48 -4.64
C PHE A 53 13.32 -2.32 -4.46
N ILE A 54 12.10 -2.65 -4.03
CA ILE A 54 11.15 -1.70 -3.46
C ILE A 54 10.50 -2.31 -2.21
N TYR A 55 10.14 -1.48 -1.25
CA TYR A 55 9.61 -1.89 0.03
C TYR A 55 8.75 -0.80 0.66
N SER A 56 7.95 -1.19 1.65
CA SER A 56 7.17 -0.28 2.48
C SER A 56 7.92 0.05 3.76
N LYS A 57 7.93 1.33 4.16
CA LYS A 57 8.34 1.73 5.50
C LYS A 57 7.08 1.85 6.35
N LEU A 58 7.02 1.07 7.42
CA LEU A 58 5.88 1.03 8.33
C LEU A 58 6.34 1.47 9.72
N ASP A 59 5.65 2.46 10.29
CA ASP A 59 5.80 2.82 11.68
C ASP A 59 4.96 1.87 12.52
N VAL A 60 5.62 1.01 13.29
CA VAL A 60 4.99 -0.01 14.12
C VAL A 60 5.14 0.36 15.58
N GLU A 61 4.03 0.35 16.32
CA GLU A 61 4.03 0.63 17.76
C GLU A 61 4.24 -0.67 18.56
N GLY A 62 5.08 -0.62 19.59
CA GLY A 62 5.35 -1.76 20.47
C GLY A 62 6.30 -2.80 19.88
N GLU A 63 6.07 -4.07 20.23
CA GLU A 63 6.88 -5.19 19.74
C GLU A 63 6.50 -5.56 18.30
N ILE A 64 7.52 -5.84 17.48
CA ILE A 64 7.32 -6.28 16.09
C ILE A 64 6.58 -7.61 16.10
N SER A 65 5.33 -7.57 15.63
CA SER A 65 4.46 -8.73 15.49
C SER A 65 3.59 -8.56 14.26
N PHE A 66 3.01 -9.66 13.77
CA PHE A 66 2.05 -9.60 12.67
C PHE A 66 0.89 -8.65 12.98
N GLN A 67 0.39 -8.68 14.22
CA GLN A 67 -0.70 -7.80 14.64
C GLN A 67 -0.30 -6.33 14.57
N ALA A 68 0.90 -5.99 15.05
CA ALA A 68 1.39 -4.62 15.03
C ALA A 68 1.59 -4.10 13.59
N ILE A 69 2.07 -4.96 12.67
CA ILE A 69 2.15 -4.64 11.23
C ILE A 69 0.75 -4.46 10.63
N LYS A 70 -0.22 -5.32 10.96
CA LYS A 70 -1.59 -5.19 10.46
C LYS A 70 -2.24 -3.88 10.92
N GLU A 71 -2.03 -3.48 12.18
CA GLU A 71 -2.57 -2.23 12.71
C GLU A 71 -1.91 -1.00 12.07
N SER A 72 -0.61 -1.05 11.73
CA SER A 72 0.07 0.09 11.07
C SER A 72 -0.42 0.36 9.65
N LEU A 73 -1.00 -0.65 8.99
CA LEU A 73 -1.60 -0.51 7.65
C LEU A 73 -2.96 0.19 7.65
N LYS A 74 -3.64 0.28 8.80
CA LYS A 74 -4.94 0.95 8.87
C LYS A 74 -4.73 2.45 8.71
N TYR A 75 -5.60 3.08 7.91
CA TYR A 75 -5.64 4.53 7.83
C TYR A 75 -6.06 5.08 9.21
N LYS A 76 -5.14 5.74 9.93
CA LYS A 76 -5.48 6.48 11.14
C LYS A 76 -6.38 7.64 10.73
N ARG A 77 -7.67 7.56 11.08
CA ARG A 77 -8.54 8.74 11.06
C ARG A 77 -8.09 9.58 12.25
N ASP A 78 -7.69 10.83 11.99
CA ASP A 78 -7.57 11.80 13.07
C ASP A 78 -8.96 11.89 13.73
N GLU A 79 -9.04 11.58 15.03
CA GLU A 79 -10.22 11.78 15.87
C GLU A 79 -10.40 13.28 16.20
#